data_AF-A0A9E3LVT2-F1
#
_entry.id   AF-A0A9E3LVT2-F1
#
_cell.length_a   1.000
_cell.length_b   1.000
_cell.length_c   1.000
_cell.angle_alpha   90.00
_cell.angle_beta   90.00
_cell.angle_gamma   90.00
#
_symmetry.space_group_name_H-M   'P 1'
#
loop_
_entity.id
_entity.type
_entity.pdbx_description
1 polymer ?
#
loop_
_entity_poly.entity_id
_entity_poly.type
_entity_poly.pdbx_seq_one_letter_code
_entity_poly.pdbx_strand_id
1 'polypeptide(L)'
;MTNLEELVKEISRFEAIISEWEESQRCVAIGLKRAIEDLHKEALTRLIKSVKQESISVLRNAVQDEIVYGVLLYHELVKSPKPPLQQRIQQALEEVRPSLKSHHGDVELVAIKAPDIVELRLIGTCSNCPASTLTLSQAIEQTIKTYCPEINHVIAVN
;
A
#
# COMPACT_ATOMS: atom_id res chain seq x y z
N MET A 1 0.29 28.19 18.36
CA MET A 1 0.74 26.84 17.99
C MET A 1 0.54 26.73 16.49
N THR A 2 1.61 26.51 15.74
CA THR A 2 1.56 26.34 14.28
C THR A 2 0.84 25.03 13.97
N ASN A 3 -0.16 25.03 13.10
CA ASN A 3 -0.89 23.79 12.74
C ASN A 3 -0.19 23.06 11.58
N LEU A 4 -0.58 21.80 11.30
CA LEU A 4 0.06 20.98 10.25
C LEU A 4 0.01 21.67 8.87
N GLU A 5 -1.13 22.27 8.52
CA GLU A 5 -1.33 22.94 7.24
C GLU A 5 -0.35 24.11 7.06
N GLU A 6 -0.13 24.89 8.12
CA GLU A 6 0.85 25.99 8.12
C GLU A 6 2.27 25.49 7.93
N LEU A 7 2.66 24.40 8.59
CA LEU A 7 3.99 23.80 8.45
C LEU A 7 4.23 23.28 7.02
N VAL A 8 3.25 22.56 6.47
CA VAL A 8 3.32 22.04 5.09
C VAL A 8 3.39 23.19 4.09
N LYS A 9 2.56 24.23 4.28
CA LYS A 9 2.55 25.41 3.41
C LYS A 9 3.88 26.15 3.43
N GLU A 10 4.50 26.30 4.60
CA GLU A 10 5.85 26.89 4.72
C GLU A 10 6.90 26.05 4.00
N ILE A 11 6.89 24.73 4.18
CA ILE A 11 7.83 23.83 3.47
C ILE A 11 7.67 23.98 1.96
N SER A 12 6.44 23.87 1.45
CA SER A 12 6.17 24.02 0.01
C SER A 12 6.57 25.38 -0.53
N ARG A 13 6.41 26.45 0.25
CA ARG A 13 6.89 27.79 -0.11
C ARG A 13 8.40 27.82 -0.29
N PHE A 14 9.17 27.26 0.65
CA PHE A 14 10.62 27.20 0.53
C PHE A 14 11.09 26.30 -0.61
N GLU A 15 10.44 25.15 -0.83
CA GLU A 15 10.75 24.25 -1.94
C GLU A 15 10.53 24.92 -3.30
N ALA A 16 9.45 25.69 -3.45
CA ALA A 16 9.19 26.48 -4.66
C ALA A 16 10.21 27.62 -4.87
N ILE A 17 10.76 28.19 -3.80
CA ILE A 17 11.84 29.19 -3.93
C ILE A 17 13.14 28.50 -4.37
N ILE A 18 13.46 27.36 -3.75
CA ILE A 18 14.68 26.59 -4.05
C ILE A 18 14.65 26.03 -5.48
N SER A 19 13.48 25.74 -6.06
CA SER A 19 13.38 25.26 -7.44
C SER A 19 13.86 26.28 -8.48
N GLU A 20 13.74 27.57 -8.17
CA GLU A 20 14.16 28.67 -9.05
C GLU A 20 15.64 29.05 -8.90
N TRP A 21 16.35 28.46 -7.95
CA TRP A 21 17.76 28.77 -7.71
C TRP A 21 18.69 28.12 -8.74
N GLU A 22 19.89 28.72 -8.90
CA GLU A 22 20.96 28.11 -9.67
C GLU A 22 21.31 26.72 -9.15
N GLU A 23 21.75 25.84 -10.04
CA GLU A 23 22.01 24.43 -9.70
C GLU A 23 22.98 24.25 -8.53
N SER A 24 24.04 25.07 -8.47
CA SER A 24 25.01 25.04 -7.38
C SER A 24 24.36 25.34 -6.01
N GLN A 25 23.48 26.35 -5.95
CA GLN A 25 22.78 26.78 -4.75
C GLN A 25 21.72 25.75 -4.33
N ARG A 26 20.94 25.26 -5.30
CA ARG A 26 19.93 24.22 -5.10
C ARG A 26 20.56 22.94 -4.56
N CYS A 27 21.73 22.55 -5.05
CA CYS A 27 22.48 21.41 -4.54
C CYS A 27 22.85 21.58 -3.05
N VAL A 28 23.29 22.76 -2.63
CA VAL A 28 23.61 23.04 -1.22
C VAL A 28 22.36 22.95 -0.34
N ALA A 29 21.25 23.57 -0.75
CA ALA A 29 20.00 23.56 0.00
C ALA A 29 19.43 22.13 0.15
N ILE A 30 19.39 21.37 -0.93
CA ILE A 30 18.96 19.96 -0.92
C ILE A 30 19.90 19.11 -0.07
N GLY A 31 21.21 19.34 -0.16
CA GLY A 31 22.21 18.64 0.65
C GLY A 31 22.01 18.86 2.14
N LEU A 32 21.78 20.12 2.55
CA LEU A 32 21.48 20.46 3.94
C LEU A 32 20.17 19.80 4.41
N LYS A 33 19.10 19.89 3.60
CA LYS A 33 17.81 19.27 3.89
C LYS A 33 17.97 17.77 4.16
N ARG A 34 18.67 17.06 3.27
CA ARG A 34 18.96 15.62 3.42
C ARG A 34 19.76 15.31 4.67
N ALA A 35 20.80 16.08 4.97
CA ALA A 35 21.62 15.87 6.17
C ALA A 35 20.80 16.00 7.46
N ILE A 36 19.87 16.95 7.50
CA ILE A 36 18.93 17.12 8.62
C ILE A 36 17.95 15.94 8.68
N GLU A 37 17.41 15.51 7.54
CA GLU A 37 16.48 14.37 7.46
C GLU A 37 17.12 13.05 7.89
N ASP A 38 18.37 12.81 7.52
CA ASP A 38 19.13 11.63 7.93
C ASP A 38 19.36 11.62 9.44
N LEU A 39 19.72 12.79 10.01
CA LEU A 39 19.84 12.96 11.46
C LEU A 39 18.51 12.69 12.18
N HIS A 40 17.40 13.23 11.66
CA HIS A 40 16.07 12.99 12.22
C HIS A 40 15.68 11.52 12.14
N LYS A 41 15.90 10.87 10.98
CA LYS A 41 15.62 9.44 10.79
C LYS A 41 16.39 8.58 11.78
N GLU A 42 17.67 8.86 12.00
CA GLU A 42 18.49 8.14 12.98
C GLU A 42 18.01 8.37 14.42
N ALA A 43 17.70 9.61 14.79
CA ALA A 43 17.18 9.95 16.11
C ALA A 43 15.83 9.26 16.40
N LEU A 44 14.88 9.35 15.46
CA LEU A 44 13.58 8.68 15.55
C LEU A 44 13.72 7.17 15.60
N THR A 45 14.63 6.59 14.80
CA THR A 45 14.91 5.14 14.83
C THR A 45 15.37 4.68 16.21
N ARG A 46 16.30 5.41 16.83
CA ARG A 46 16.78 5.10 18.20
C ARG A 46 15.68 5.27 19.23
N LEU A 47 14.91 6.35 19.15
CA LEU A 47 13.79 6.62 20.04
C LEU A 47 12.74 5.50 19.96
N ILE A 48 12.30 5.15 18.75
CA ILE A 48 11.33 4.08 18.52
C ILE A 48 11.87 2.75 19.06
N LYS A 49 13.15 2.43 18.82
CA LYS A 49 13.78 1.21 19.38
C LYS A 49 13.73 1.20 20.90
N SER A 50 14.07 2.31 21.56
CA SER A 50 14.03 2.44 23.03
C SER A 50 12.61 2.29 23.57
N VAL A 51 11.66 3.07 23.04
CA VAL A 51 10.26 3.03 23.50
C VAL A 51 9.63 1.66 23.23
N LYS A 52 9.96 1.02 22.11
CA LYS A 52 9.49 -0.34 21.80
C LYS A 52 9.95 -1.39 22.82
N GLN A 53 11.15 -1.22 23.39
CA GLN A 53 11.66 -2.12 24.43
C GLN A 53 10.89 -1.97 25.75
N GLU A 54 10.41 -0.76 26.06
CA GLU A 54 9.63 -0.48 27.25
C GLU A 54 8.13 -0.79 27.07
N SER A 55 7.51 -0.28 26.00
CA SER A 55 6.09 -0.45 25.73
C SER A 55 5.70 -0.23 24.26
N ILE A 56 5.33 -1.30 23.58
CA ILE A 56 4.82 -1.24 22.20
C ILE A 56 3.43 -0.59 22.10
N SER A 57 2.61 -0.62 23.15
CA SER A 57 1.26 -0.02 23.12
C SER A 57 1.32 1.49 23.01
N VAL A 58 2.33 2.13 23.64
CA VAL A 58 2.55 3.58 23.53
C VAL A 58 2.85 3.97 22.09
N LEU A 59 3.73 3.22 21.40
CA LEU A 59 4.00 3.46 19.97
C LEU A 59 2.75 3.28 19.12
N ARG A 60 1.94 2.24 19.37
CA ARG A 60 0.68 2.02 18.64
C ARG A 60 -0.32 3.16 18.81
N ASN A 61 -0.35 3.79 19.98
CA ASN A 61 -1.21 4.94 20.22
C ASN A 61 -0.63 6.20 19.55
N ALA A 62 0.69 6.40 19.63
CA ALA A 62 1.36 7.55 19.02
C ALA A 62 1.16 7.59 17.49
N VAL A 63 1.21 6.45 16.81
CA VAL A 63 1.00 6.38 15.35
C VAL A 63 -0.46 6.57 14.93
N GLN A 64 -1.41 6.70 15.86
CA GLN A 64 -2.78 7.11 15.52
C GLN A 64 -2.90 8.62 15.28
N ASP A 65 -1.91 9.40 15.72
CA ASP A 65 -1.80 10.80 15.35
C ASP A 65 -1.33 10.94 13.89
N GLU A 66 -2.05 11.76 13.12
CA GLU A 66 -1.84 11.92 11.68
C GLU A 66 -0.45 12.51 11.36
N ILE A 67 0.02 13.46 12.17
CA ILE A 67 1.32 14.11 11.97
C ILE A 67 2.44 13.12 12.30
N VAL A 68 2.32 12.42 13.42
CA VAL A 68 3.29 11.39 13.81
C VAL A 68 3.36 10.31 12.74
N TYR A 69 2.23 9.80 12.27
CA TYR A 69 2.20 8.81 11.20
C TYR A 69 2.85 9.35 9.91
N GLY A 70 2.51 10.57 9.51
CA GLY A 70 3.06 11.22 8.32
C GLY A 70 4.58 11.39 8.37
N VAL A 71 5.12 11.86 9.49
CA VAL A 71 6.58 12.02 9.68
C VAL A 71 7.29 10.68 9.67
N LEU A 72 6.74 9.68 10.36
CA LEU A 72 7.33 8.34 10.35
C LEU A 72 7.27 7.70 8.96
N LEU A 73 6.20 7.94 8.21
CA LEU A 73 6.06 7.46 6.83
C LEU A 73 7.06 8.17 5.91
N TYR A 74 7.20 9.49 6.05
CA TYR A 74 8.17 10.31 5.31
C TYR A 74 9.60 9.80 5.49
N HIS A 75 9.97 9.42 6.72
CA HIS A 75 11.28 8.85 7.02
C HIS A 75 11.38 7.33 6.77
N GLU A 76 10.34 6.70 6.20
CA GLU A 76 10.27 5.26 5.93
C GLU A 76 10.40 4.36 7.18
N LEU A 77 9.99 4.88 8.34
CA LEU A 77 10.03 4.18 9.64
C LEU A 77 8.76 3.37 9.91
N VAL A 78 7.70 3.60 9.13
CA VAL A 78 6.47 2.80 9.11
C VAL A 78 6.11 2.44 7.67
N LYS A 79 5.33 1.36 7.52
CA LYS A 79 4.81 0.96 6.21
C LYS A 79 3.55 1.79 5.90
N SER A 80 3.38 2.12 4.62
CA SER A 80 2.11 2.64 4.11
C SER A 80 0.97 1.68 4.48
N PRO A 81 -0.24 2.20 4.71
CA PRO A 81 -1.37 1.33 5.01
C PRO A 81 -1.59 0.44 3.78
N LYS A 82 -1.57 -0.88 3.97
CA LYS A 82 -2.04 -1.78 2.93
C LYS A 82 -3.55 -1.58 2.83
N PRO A 83 -4.12 -1.38 1.62
CA PRO A 83 -5.57 -1.37 1.48
C PRO A 83 -6.16 -2.67 2.05
N PRO A 84 -7.42 -2.65 2.54
CA PRO A 84 -8.09 -3.85 3.02
C PRO A 84 -7.99 -4.99 2.00
N LEU A 85 -7.90 -6.23 2.50
CA LEU A 85 -7.73 -7.43 1.67
C LEU A 85 -8.78 -7.51 0.54
N GLN A 86 -10.04 -7.20 0.86
CA GLN A 86 -11.12 -7.14 -0.13
C GLN A 86 -10.85 -6.14 -1.25
N GLN A 87 -10.32 -4.95 -0.95
CA GLN A 87 -10.01 -3.94 -1.96
C GLN A 87 -8.85 -4.41 -2.85
N ARG A 88 -7.84 -5.06 -2.28
CA ARG A 88 -6.72 -5.63 -3.04
C ARG A 88 -7.16 -6.78 -3.95
N ILE A 89 -8.06 -7.63 -3.47
CA ILE A 89 -8.68 -8.68 -4.29
C ILE A 89 -9.49 -8.04 -5.42
N GLN A 90 -10.29 -7.00 -5.15
CA GLN A 90 -11.02 -6.30 -6.20
C GLN A 90 -10.09 -5.73 -7.28
N GLN A 91 -8.96 -5.12 -6.89
CA GLN A 91 -7.94 -4.64 -7.83
C GLN A 91 -7.39 -5.78 -8.69
N ALA A 92 -7.07 -6.92 -8.08
CA ALA A 92 -6.64 -8.09 -8.83
C ALA A 92 -7.71 -8.58 -9.82
N LEU A 93 -8.99 -8.61 -9.42
CA LEU A 93 -10.09 -9.01 -10.29
C LEU A 93 -10.31 -8.02 -11.45
N GLU A 94 -10.18 -6.71 -11.20
CA GLU A 94 -10.25 -5.70 -12.28
C GLU A 94 -9.15 -5.92 -13.34
N GLU A 95 -7.98 -6.41 -12.96
CA GLU A 95 -6.89 -6.73 -13.90
C GLU A 95 -7.22 -7.93 -14.80
N VAL A 96 -7.91 -8.95 -14.29
CA VAL A 96 -8.29 -10.13 -15.10
C VAL A 96 -9.58 -9.95 -15.91
N ARG A 97 -10.48 -9.05 -15.50
CA ARG A 97 -11.77 -8.80 -16.18
C ARG A 97 -11.65 -8.56 -17.69
N PRO A 98 -10.70 -7.78 -18.24
CA PRO A 98 -10.57 -7.60 -19.68
C PRO A 98 -10.39 -8.93 -20.43
N SER A 99 -9.54 -9.82 -19.92
CA SER A 99 -9.30 -11.14 -20.52
C SER A 99 -10.55 -12.03 -20.44
N LEU A 100 -11.24 -12.03 -19.29
CA LEU A 100 -12.48 -12.78 -19.11
C LEU A 100 -13.58 -12.32 -20.07
N LYS A 101 -13.74 -10.99 -20.22
CA LYS A 101 -14.73 -10.39 -21.11
C LYS A 101 -14.46 -10.71 -22.58
N SER A 102 -13.19 -10.79 -23.01
CA SER A 102 -12.85 -11.28 -24.36
C SER A 102 -13.35 -12.70 -24.63
N HIS A 103 -13.51 -13.50 -23.59
CA HIS A 103 -14.07 -14.85 -23.66
C HIS A 103 -15.57 -14.92 -23.33
N HIS A 104 -16.28 -13.79 -23.22
CA HIS A 104 -17.70 -13.69 -22.83
C HIS A 104 -17.99 -14.20 -21.41
N GLY A 105 -17.04 -14.00 -20.49
CA GLY A 105 -17.21 -14.28 -19.06
C GLY A 105 -16.87 -13.10 -18.14
N ASP A 106 -17.07 -13.31 -16.85
CA ASP A 106 -16.70 -12.37 -15.78
C ASP A 106 -16.41 -13.16 -14.47
N VAL A 107 -16.02 -12.45 -13.42
CA VAL A 107 -15.74 -13.02 -12.10
C VAL A 107 -16.27 -12.11 -10.99
N GLU A 108 -16.87 -12.74 -9.98
CA GLU A 108 -17.35 -12.08 -8.77
C GLU A 108 -16.67 -12.65 -7.53
N LEU A 109 -16.31 -11.78 -6.60
CA LEU A 109 -15.87 -12.17 -5.26
C LEU A 109 -17.09 -12.57 -4.42
N VAL A 110 -17.12 -13.81 -3.94
CA VAL A 110 -18.21 -14.33 -3.12
C VAL A 110 -17.90 -14.20 -1.64
N ALA A 111 -16.72 -14.69 -1.22
CA ALA A 111 -16.32 -14.67 0.17
C ALA A 111 -14.80 -14.68 0.34
N ILE A 112 -14.33 -14.16 1.47
CA ILE A 112 -12.97 -14.32 1.96
C ILE A 112 -13.08 -15.13 3.26
N LYS A 113 -12.68 -16.40 3.21
CA LYS A 113 -12.70 -17.30 4.35
C LYS A 113 -11.35 -17.29 5.05
N ALA A 114 -11.38 -17.15 6.37
CA ALA A 114 -10.19 -17.28 7.19
C ALA A 114 -9.67 -18.74 7.13
N PRO A 115 -8.34 -18.95 7.12
CA PRO A 115 -7.29 -17.94 7.24
C PRO A 115 -6.88 -17.26 5.91
N ASP A 116 -7.10 -17.90 4.76
CA ASP A 116 -6.39 -17.55 3.52
C ASP A 116 -7.10 -18.03 2.22
N ILE A 117 -8.41 -18.31 2.27
CA ILE A 117 -9.19 -18.85 1.15
C ILE A 117 -10.07 -17.75 0.55
N VAL A 118 -10.01 -17.57 -0.77
CA VAL A 118 -10.92 -16.69 -1.52
C VAL A 118 -11.87 -17.54 -2.35
N GLU A 119 -13.17 -17.29 -2.20
CA GLU A 119 -14.21 -17.91 -3.01
C GLU A 119 -14.67 -16.94 -4.09
N LEU A 120 -14.61 -17.39 -5.34
CA LEU A 120 -15.00 -16.61 -6.51
C LEU A 120 -16.09 -17.35 -7.28
N ARG A 121 -17.01 -16.60 -7.90
CA ARG A 121 -17.97 -17.15 -8.86
C ARG A 121 -17.55 -16.71 -10.26
N LEU A 122 -17.39 -17.67 -11.15
CA LEU A 122 -17.19 -17.41 -12.58
C LEU A 122 -18.56 -17.24 -13.25
N ILE A 123 -18.67 -16.23 -14.12
CA ILE A 123 -19.92 -15.85 -14.79
C ILE A 123 -19.75 -16.01 -16.30
N GLY A 124 -20.85 -16.29 -17.00
CA GLY A 124 -20.90 -16.35 -18.46
C GLY A 124 -20.42 -17.69 -19.02
N THR A 125 -19.87 -17.67 -20.22
CA THR A 125 -19.37 -18.89 -20.91
C THR A 125 -18.28 -19.62 -20.12
N CYS A 126 -17.58 -18.91 -19.24
CA CYS A 126 -16.52 -19.44 -18.38
C CYS A 126 -17.00 -20.46 -17.34
N SER A 127 -18.30 -20.46 -16.96
CA SER A 127 -18.86 -21.45 -16.02
C SER A 127 -19.17 -22.81 -16.66
N ASN A 128 -19.26 -22.88 -17.99
CA ASN A 128 -19.78 -24.06 -18.71
C ASN A 128 -18.73 -24.82 -19.55
N CYS A 129 -17.46 -24.42 -19.52
CA CYS A 129 -16.38 -25.08 -20.25
C CYS A 129 -15.37 -25.77 -19.31
N PRO A 130 -15.51 -27.07 -19.02
CA PRO A 130 -14.68 -27.76 -18.01
C PRO A 130 -13.18 -27.78 -18.33
N ALA A 131 -12.80 -27.67 -19.60
CA ALA A 131 -11.38 -27.59 -20.00
C ALA A 131 -10.77 -26.18 -19.77
N SER A 132 -11.59 -25.13 -19.79
CA SER A 132 -11.14 -23.74 -19.64
C SER A 132 -11.22 -23.26 -18.19
N THR A 133 -12.07 -23.86 -17.36
CA THR A 133 -12.26 -23.46 -15.96
C THR A 133 -10.99 -23.64 -15.12
N LEU A 134 -10.21 -24.70 -15.34
CA LEU A 134 -8.98 -24.96 -14.57
C LEU A 134 -7.88 -23.94 -14.87
N THR A 135 -7.58 -23.71 -16.16
CA THR A 135 -6.52 -22.77 -16.57
C THR A 135 -6.87 -21.33 -16.24
N LEU A 136 -8.14 -20.96 -16.36
CA LEU A 136 -8.63 -19.63 -16.03
C LEU A 136 -8.60 -19.37 -14.52
N SER A 137 -9.01 -20.36 -13.71
CA SER A 137 -8.93 -20.25 -12.24
C SER A 137 -7.49 -20.10 -11.77
N GLN A 138 -6.55 -20.82 -12.39
CA GLN A 138 -5.12 -20.67 -12.11
C GLN A 138 -4.59 -19.28 -12.48
N ALA A 139 -5.02 -18.73 -13.62
CA ALA A 139 -4.64 -17.37 -14.02
C ALA A 139 -5.16 -16.32 -13.02
N ILE A 140 -6.43 -16.43 -12.61
CA ILE A 140 -7.03 -15.55 -11.61
C ILE A 140 -6.34 -15.70 -10.26
N GLU A 141 -6.06 -16.93 -9.83
CA GLU A 141 -5.33 -17.21 -8.59
C GLU A 141 -3.93 -16.57 -8.61
N GLN A 142 -3.21 -16.68 -9.72
CA GLN A 142 -1.89 -16.09 -9.86
C GLN A 142 -1.94 -14.55 -9.78
N THR A 143 -2.91 -13.92 -10.44
CA THR A 143 -3.11 -12.46 -10.35
C THR A 143 -3.47 -12.06 -8.93
N ILE A 144 -4.38 -12.77 -8.25
CA ILE A 144 -4.73 -12.50 -6.85
C ILE A 144 -3.50 -12.60 -5.95
N LYS A 145 -2.64 -13.61 -6.13
CA LYS A 145 -1.40 -13.77 -5.35
C LYS A 145 -0.39 -12.64 -5.58
N THR A 146 -0.36 -12.03 -6.76
CA THR A 146 0.47 -10.83 -7.02
C THR A 146 0.06 -9.65 -6.13
N TYR A 147 -1.24 -9.43 -5.94
CA TYR A 147 -1.75 -8.35 -5.08
C TYR A 147 -1.86 -8.75 -3.61
N CYS A 148 -2.10 -10.03 -3.36
CA CYS A 148 -2.43 -10.64 -2.07
C CYS A 148 -1.58 -11.90 -1.82
N PRO A 149 -0.26 -11.76 -1.58
CA PRO A 149 0.62 -12.92 -1.35
C PRO A 149 0.26 -13.74 -0.10
N GLU A 150 -0.57 -13.21 0.79
CA GLU A 150 -1.12 -13.94 1.93
C GLU A 150 -2.27 -14.91 1.59
N ILE A 151 -2.82 -14.88 0.37
CA ILE A 151 -3.87 -15.81 -0.07
C ILE A 151 -3.21 -17.09 -0.62
N ASN A 152 -3.53 -18.23 -0.02
CA ASN A 152 -2.96 -19.52 -0.42
C ASN A 152 -3.83 -20.25 -1.45
N HIS A 153 -5.15 -20.12 -1.34
CA HIS A 153 -6.10 -20.86 -2.16
C HIS A 153 -7.22 -19.96 -2.70
N VAL A 154 -7.52 -20.15 -3.98
CA VAL A 154 -8.68 -19.56 -4.65
C VAL A 154 -9.58 -20.70 -5.12
N ILE A 155 -10.85 -20.66 -4.73
CA ILE A 155 -11.84 -21.70 -5.04
C ILE A 155 -12.94 -21.08 -5.88
N ALA A 156 -13.18 -21.67 -7.06
CA ALA A 156 -14.37 -21.35 -7.85
C ALA A 156 -15.59 -22.03 -7.23
N VAL A 157 -16.60 -21.24 -6.87
CA VAL A 157 -17.91 -21.70 -6.39
C VAL A 157 -18.97 -21.44 -7.46
N ASN A 158 -19.93 -22.35 -7.57
CA ASN A 158 -21.06 -22.23 -8.50
C ASN A 158 -22.17 -21.35 -7.90
#